data_AF-A0A6A5W500-F1
#
_entry.id   AF-A0A6A5W500-F1
#
_cell.length_a   1.000
_cell.length_b   1.000
_cell.length_c   1.000
_cell.angle_alpha   90.00
_cell.angle_beta   90.00
_cell.angle_gamma   90.00
#
_symmetry.space_group_name_H-M   'P 1'
#
loop_
_entity.id
_entity.type
_entity.pdbx_description
1 polymer ?
#
loop_
_entity_poly.entity_id
_entity_poly.type
_entity_poly.pdbx_seq_one_letter_code
_entity_poly.pdbx_strand_id
1 'polypeptide(L)'
;MRSSVVLSSVLALVQLRGVAAHATFQQLWVNGKDQGTVCARLPTSNNPVTSVASNDIRCNINSGPASSKCSVSAGSTVTVEMHQQPNDRSCANEAIGGAHYGPVLVYLSKVSDASTADGSAPFFKIFEDTWGKKSATSQGSDDYWGTKDLNTNCGKMDVKLPSDLAPGDYLLRAEAIALHSSASAGGAQFYITCFQITVTGGGSNSPAGVAFPGAYKAADPGIQINIYQQLSTYVPPGPSVIAGGVVAVAGKIGTVATATGGASQPSATAVPATTTKAAVPATSSITQVVQVPSTLATSAKPATSSAAAGACPAVAKWAQCGGSDFKGCSSTCEAGSSCKVLNTYYSQCQ
;
A
#
# COMPACT_ATOMS: atom_id res chain seq x y z
N MET A 1 -18.53 -39.08 55.39
CA MET A 1 -18.34 -37.98 54.41
C MET A 1 -17.37 -38.48 53.34
N ARG A 2 -17.73 -38.43 52.05
CA ARG A 2 -16.81 -38.76 50.94
C ARG A 2 -16.89 -37.60 49.94
N SER A 3 -15.91 -36.72 49.96
CA SER A 3 -15.79 -35.62 49.00
C SER A 3 -15.03 -36.11 47.77
N SER A 4 -15.73 -36.38 46.68
CA SER A 4 -15.11 -36.60 45.37
C SER A 4 -14.91 -35.25 44.70
N VAL A 5 -13.65 -34.81 44.58
CA VAL A 5 -13.30 -33.56 43.90
C VAL A 5 -13.42 -33.78 42.39
N VAL A 6 -14.28 -33.00 41.73
CA VAL A 6 -14.40 -32.98 40.27
C VAL A 6 -13.35 -32.03 39.71
N LEU A 7 -12.34 -32.57 39.03
CA LEU A 7 -11.33 -31.78 38.31
C LEU A 7 -11.90 -31.36 36.94
N SER A 8 -12.36 -30.11 36.83
CA SER A 8 -12.74 -29.54 35.53
C SER A 8 -11.52 -29.11 34.73
N SER A 9 -11.16 -29.90 33.73
CA SER A 9 -10.09 -29.60 32.78
C SER A 9 -10.47 -28.41 31.88
N VAL A 10 -9.97 -27.21 32.18
CA VAL A 10 -10.14 -26.03 31.31
C VAL A 10 -9.19 -26.14 30.12
N LEU A 11 -9.73 -26.52 28.97
CA LEU A 11 -8.99 -26.60 27.71
C LEU A 11 -8.83 -25.19 27.10
N ALA A 12 -7.69 -24.55 27.35
CA ALA A 12 -7.41 -23.23 26.80
C ALA A 12 -7.14 -23.30 25.29
N LEU A 13 -8.11 -22.88 24.46
CA LEU A 13 -7.89 -22.69 23.02
C LEU A 13 -6.95 -21.49 22.81
N VAL A 14 -5.68 -21.78 22.52
CA VAL A 14 -4.74 -20.79 21.99
C VAL A 14 -5.16 -20.47 20.56
N GLN A 15 -5.87 -19.36 20.39
CA GLN A 15 -6.20 -18.80 19.08
C GLN A 15 -4.90 -18.34 18.39
N LEU A 16 -4.43 -19.14 17.42
CA LEU A 16 -3.37 -18.74 16.49
C LEU A 16 -3.89 -17.58 15.63
N ARG A 17 -3.66 -16.34 16.09
CA ARG A 17 -3.89 -15.14 15.28
C ARG A 17 -2.91 -15.16 14.11
N GLY A 18 -3.40 -15.52 12.92
CA GLY A 18 -2.64 -15.34 11.69
C GLY A 18 -2.32 -13.87 11.50
N VAL A 19 -1.03 -13.52 11.45
CA VAL A 19 -0.59 -12.14 11.19
C VAL A 19 -0.72 -11.90 9.68
N ALA A 20 -1.89 -11.42 9.25
CA ALA A 20 -1.95 -10.73 7.97
C ALA A 20 -1.17 -9.42 8.12
N ALA A 21 -0.30 -9.12 7.16
CA ALA A 21 0.55 -7.93 7.18
C ALA A 21 0.17 -6.95 6.06
N HIS A 22 -0.22 -7.51 4.91
CA HIS A 22 -0.75 -6.83 3.74
C HIS A 22 -2.13 -6.19 3.99
N ALA A 23 -2.37 -5.00 3.45
CA ALA A 23 -3.60 -4.24 3.67
C ALA A 23 -3.99 -3.37 2.47
N THR A 24 -5.23 -2.88 2.48
CA THR A 24 -5.79 -2.03 1.41
C THR A 24 -6.44 -0.80 2.03
N PHE A 25 -6.28 0.38 1.44
CA PHE A 25 -7.14 1.54 1.72
C PHE A 25 -8.50 1.30 1.06
N GLN A 26 -9.54 1.07 1.85
CA GLN A 26 -10.83 0.55 1.37
C GLN A 26 -11.96 1.58 1.42
N GLN A 27 -12.03 2.40 2.48
CA GLN A 27 -13.15 3.33 2.67
C GLN A 27 -12.68 4.79 2.71
N LEU A 28 -13.59 5.68 2.33
CA LEU A 28 -13.44 7.13 2.46
C LEU A 28 -14.54 7.69 3.37
N TRP A 29 -14.18 8.59 4.26
CA TRP A 29 -15.13 9.41 5.00
C TRP A 29 -15.04 10.86 4.53
N VAL A 30 -16.15 11.59 4.63
CA VAL A 30 -16.22 13.03 4.32
C VAL A 30 -16.85 13.73 5.52
N ASN A 31 -16.10 14.58 6.21
CA ASN A 31 -16.50 15.26 7.45
C ASN A 31 -17.15 14.30 8.48
N GLY A 32 -16.50 13.16 8.73
CA GLY A 32 -16.98 12.14 9.68
C GLY A 32 -18.16 11.29 9.20
N LYS A 33 -18.66 11.48 7.97
CA LYS A 33 -19.66 10.58 7.36
C LYS A 33 -18.98 9.52 6.50
N ASP A 34 -19.20 8.25 6.83
CA ASP A 34 -18.76 7.10 6.04
C ASP A 34 -19.39 7.12 4.64
N GLN A 35 -18.58 7.00 3.60
CA GLN A 35 -19.04 6.77 2.22
C GLN A 35 -18.91 5.29 1.83
N GLY A 36 -18.31 4.45 2.69
CA GLY A 36 -17.92 3.09 2.36
C GLY A 36 -16.89 3.06 1.23
N THR A 37 -16.99 2.03 0.39
CA THR A 37 -16.07 1.77 -0.73
C THR A 37 -16.48 2.43 -2.05
N VAL A 38 -17.60 3.16 -2.09
CA VAL A 38 -18.28 3.54 -3.36
C VAL A 38 -17.46 4.46 -4.28
N CYS A 39 -16.52 5.21 -3.73
CA CYS A 39 -15.59 6.03 -4.51
C CYS A 39 -14.14 5.51 -4.47
N ALA A 40 -13.88 4.36 -3.86
CA ALA A 40 -12.57 3.72 -3.82
C ALA A 40 -12.35 2.85 -5.07
N ARG A 41 -11.25 3.06 -5.78
CA ARG A 41 -10.78 2.17 -6.85
C ARG A 41 -10.00 1.03 -6.20
N LEU A 42 -10.72 0.02 -5.71
CA LEU A 42 -10.12 -1.06 -4.93
C LEU A 42 -9.20 -1.93 -5.80
N PRO A 43 -7.96 -2.20 -5.36
CA PRO A 43 -7.10 -3.17 -6.04
C PRO A 43 -7.67 -4.60 -5.94
N THR A 44 -7.28 -5.46 -6.88
CA THR A 44 -7.74 -6.86 -6.95
C THR A 44 -7.24 -7.75 -5.81
N SER A 45 -6.23 -7.29 -5.06
CA SER A 45 -5.69 -7.95 -3.87
C SER A 45 -5.05 -6.90 -2.94
N ASN A 46 -4.74 -7.30 -1.72
CA ASN A 46 -3.95 -6.50 -0.76
C ASN A 46 -2.43 -6.60 -0.99
N ASN A 47 -1.97 -7.26 -2.06
CA ASN A 47 -0.55 -7.35 -2.38
C ASN A 47 0.03 -5.94 -2.69
N PRO A 48 1.30 -5.68 -2.38
CA PRO A 48 1.89 -4.36 -2.55
C PRO A 48 2.38 -4.16 -3.98
N VAL A 49 2.34 -2.92 -4.46
CA VAL A 49 3.21 -2.51 -5.56
C VAL A 49 4.65 -2.43 -5.02
N THR A 50 5.64 -2.87 -5.79
CA THR A 50 7.07 -2.79 -5.42
C THR A 50 7.93 -2.04 -6.44
N SER A 51 7.48 -1.98 -7.70
CA SER A 51 8.15 -1.24 -8.77
C SER A 51 7.62 0.19 -8.87
N VAL A 52 8.40 1.16 -8.42
CA VAL A 52 8.13 2.60 -8.60
C VAL A 52 8.15 3.06 -10.07
N ALA A 53 8.62 2.20 -10.98
CA ALA A 53 8.62 2.42 -12.42
C ALA A 53 7.36 1.85 -13.13
N SER A 54 6.54 1.03 -12.45
CA SER A 54 5.28 0.53 -13.02
C SER A 54 4.16 1.56 -12.92
N ASN A 55 3.28 1.61 -13.93
CA ASN A 55 2.05 2.40 -13.87
C ASN A 55 1.17 2.08 -12.66
N ASP A 56 1.31 0.89 -12.06
CA ASP A 56 0.62 0.51 -10.83
C ASP A 56 0.94 1.45 -9.65
N ILE A 57 2.09 2.14 -9.67
CA ILE A 57 2.45 3.13 -8.63
C ILE A 57 1.49 4.34 -8.60
N ARG A 58 0.64 4.51 -9.62
CA ARG A 58 -0.41 5.55 -9.67
C ARG A 58 -1.55 5.24 -8.71
N CYS A 59 -2.24 4.12 -8.96
CA CYS A 59 -3.52 3.77 -8.34
C CYS A 59 -3.67 2.26 -8.05
N ASN A 60 -2.55 1.53 -7.97
CA ASN A 60 -2.48 0.06 -7.80
C ASN A 60 -3.03 -0.74 -9.00
N ILE A 61 -2.80 -2.05 -9.00
CA ILE A 61 -3.10 -2.97 -10.10
C ILE A 61 -4.62 -3.12 -10.28
N ASN A 62 -5.08 -2.93 -11.53
CA ASN A 62 -6.44 -3.25 -12.01
C ASN A 62 -7.57 -2.69 -11.10
N SER A 63 -7.41 -1.46 -10.64
CA SER A 63 -8.32 -0.82 -9.68
C SER A 63 -9.66 -0.33 -10.27
N GLY A 64 -9.74 -0.26 -11.61
CA GLY A 64 -10.93 0.16 -12.35
C GLY A 64 -11.41 1.59 -12.03
N PRO A 65 -12.56 2.02 -12.59
CA PRO A 65 -13.33 3.10 -12.03
C PRO A 65 -14.06 2.63 -10.76
N ALA A 66 -14.15 3.50 -9.75
CA ALA A 66 -15.05 3.26 -8.61
C ALA A 66 -16.51 3.50 -9.02
N SER A 67 -17.47 2.93 -8.29
CA SER A 67 -18.89 2.95 -8.65
C SER A 67 -19.51 4.36 -8.65
N SER A 68 -18.90 5.32 -7.98
CA SER A 68 -19.35 6.71 -7.91
C SER A 68 -18.20 7.69 -7.62
N LYS A 69 -18.54 8.98 -7.49
CA LYS A 69 -17.64 10.05 -7.04
C LYS A 69 -18.14 10.57 -5.70
N CYS A 70 -17.26 10.68 -4.71
CA CYS A 70 -17.60 11.28 -3.43
C CYS A 70 -17.52 12.81 -3.54
N SER A 71 -18.61 13.51 -3.23
CA SER A 71 -18.62 14.98 -3.18
C SER A 71 -17.94 15.47 -1.90
N VAL A 72 -16.97 16.37 -2.03
CA VAL A 72 -16.18 16.91 -0.91
C VAL A 72 -16.08 18.42 -1.08
N SER A 73 -16.37 19.21 -0.05
CA SER A 73 -16.13 20.66 -0.12
C SER A 73 -14.67 20.98 0.19
N ALA A 74 -14.05 21.89 -0.56
CA ALA A 74 -12.70 22.36 -0.26
C ALA A 74 -12.61 22.85 1.20
N GLY A 75 -11.48 22.59 1.87
CA GLY A 75 -11.32 22.91 3.30
C GLY A 75 -11.89 21.87 4.27
N SER A 76 -12.69 20.91 3.79
CA SER A 76 -13.22 19.78 4.58
C SER A 76 -12.12 18.78 4.95
N THR A 77 -12.41 17.95 5.95
CA THR A 77 -11.61 16.76 6.24
C THR A 77 -12.19 15.56 5.49
N VAL A 78 -11.34 14.82 4.80
CA VAL A 78 -11.62 13.44 4.38
C VAL A 78 -10.80 12.49 5.24
N THR A 79 -11.34 11.32 5.54
CA THR A 79 -10.61 10.27 6.27
C THR A 79 -10.38 9.10 5.33
N VAL A 80 -9.12 8.72 5.11
CA VAL A 80 -8.78 7.49 4.38
C VAL A 80 -8.70 6.34 5.37
N GLU A 81 -9.36 5.23 5.09
CA GLU A 81 -9.41 4.06 5.98
C GLU A 81 -8.80 2.83 5.31
N MET A 82 -7.88 2.16 6.02
CA MET A 82 -7.17 0.95 5.60
C MET A 82 -7.44 -0.20 6.56
N HIS A 83 -7.56 -1.42 6.01
CA HIS A 83 -7.60 -2.68 6.77
C HIS A 83 -6.96 -3.83 5.99
N GLN A 84 -6.53 -4.87 6.72
CA GLN A 84 -5.83 -6.04 6.19
C GLN A 84 -6.68 -6.87 5.23
N GLN A 85 -7.94 -7.11 5.58
CA GLN A 85 -8.88 -7.94 4.83
C GLN A 85 -10.04 -7.11 4.29
N PRO A 86 -10.65 -7.49 3.15
CA PRO A 86 -11.82 -6.82 2.60
C PRO A 86 -12.98 -6.75 3.61
N ASN A 87 -13.34 -5.52 4.00
CA ASN A 87 -14.40 -5.18 4.96
C ASN A 87 -14.21 -5.64 6.42
N ASP A 88 -13.06 -6.23 6.82
CA ASP A 88 -12.75 -6.44 8.24
C ASP A 88 -12.25 -5.13 8.86
N ARG A 89 -13.19 -4.30 9.33
CA ARG A 89 -12.92 -2.97 9.90
C ARG A 89 -12.73 -3.01 11.42
N SER A 90 -12.28 -4.15 11.94
CA SER A 90 -12.19 -4.40 13.39
C SER A 90 -10.98 -3.71 14.02
N CYS A 91 -11.22 -2.77 14.93
CA CYS A 91 -10.17 -2.13 15.73
C CYS A 91 -9.43 -3.09 16.68
N ALA A 92 -9.81 -4.37 16.75
CA ALA A 92 -9.09 -5.40 17.50
C ALA A 92 -7.95 -6.05 16.69
N ASN A 93 -7.87 -5.75 15.40
CA ASN A 93 -6.81 -6.13 14.46
C ASN A 93 -6.00 -4.89 14.08
N GLU A 94 -4.74 -5.07 13.67
CA GLU A 94 -3.97 -3.98 13.07
C GLU A 94 -4.57 -3.64 11.69
N ALA A 95 -4.60 -2.36 11.32
CA ALA A 95 -5.04 -1.94 9.99
C ALA A 95 -4.04 -2.36 8.89
N ILE A 96 -2.76 -2.25 9.20
CA ILE A 96 -1.64 -2.82 8.44
C ILE A 96 -0.66 -3.45 9.42
N GLY A 97 -0.53 -4.77 9.37
CA GLY A 97 0.08 -5.57 10.44
C GLY A 97 1.53 -5.94 10.21
N GLY A 98 2.05 -6.85 11.05
CA GLY A 98 3.32 -7.53 10.78
C GLY A 98 4.50 -6.57 10.59
N ALA A 99 4.62 -5.60 11.51
CA ALA A 99 5.71 -4.61 11.54
C ALA A 99 5.87 -3.75 10.25
N HIS A 100 4.78 -3.49 9.53
CA HIS A 100 4.74 -2.65 8.33
C HIS A 100 4.88 -1.15 8.65
N TYR A 101 6.04 -0.77 9.19
CA TYR A 101 6.35 0.59 9.60
C TYR A 101 6.79 1.45 8.42
N GLY A 102 6.29 2.68 8.36
CA GLY A 102 6.63 3.67 7.35
C GLY A 102 5.64 4.83 7.28
N PRO A 103 5.76 5.71 6.28
CA PRO A 103 4.89 6.88 6.13
C PRO A 103 3.50 6.53 5.58
N VAL A 104 2.55 7.43 5.84
CA VAL A 104 1.25 7.54 5.17
C VAL A 104 1.21 8.88 4.43
N LEU A 105 0.91 8.84 3.13
CA LEU A 105 1.01 9.97 2.20
C LEU A 105 -0.31 10.11 1.43
N VAL A 106 -0.80 11.34 1.24
CA VAL A 106 -1.97 11.59 0.39
C VAL A 106 -1.71 12.70 -0.61
N TYR A 107 -2.05 12.41 -1.87
CA TYR A 107 -1.90 13.29 -3.02
C TYR A 107 -3.25 13.55 -3.68
N LEU A 108 -3.38 14.69 -4.35
CA LEU A 108 -4.48 14.98 -5.28
C LEU A 108 -3.94 15.14 -6.70
N SER A 109 -4.72 14.73 -7.69
CA SER A 109 -4.51 15.06 -9.11
C SER A 109 -5.79 15.65 -9.69
N LYS A 110 -5.71 16.87 -10.26
CA LYS A 110 -6.83 17.52 -10.97
C LYS A 110 -7.07 16.78 -12.28
N VAL A 111 -8.30 16.38 -12.55
CA VAL A 111 -8.66 15.67 -13.79
C VAL A 111 -9.91 16.26 -14.42
N SER A 112 -10.12 15.99 -15.70
CA SER A 112 -11.37 16.32 -16.41
C SER A 112 -12.55 15.50 -15.89
N ASP A 113 -12.32 14.21 -15.60
CA ASP A 113 -13.31 13.27 -15.09
C ASP A 113 -12.63 12.19 -14.24
N ALA A 114 -12.98 12.14 -12.95
CA ALA A 114 -12.44 11.18 -11.99
C ALA A 114 -12.92 9.74 -12.23
N SER A 115 -13.90 9.50 -13.10
CA SER A 115 -14.34 8.15 -13.49
C SER A 115 -13.57 7.55 -14.66
N THR A 116 -12.88 8.37 -15.47
CA THR A 116 -12.14 7.89 -16.66
C THR A 116 -10.62 8.14 -16.60
N ALA A 117 -10.14 9.02 -15.71
CA ALA A 117 -8.71 9.25 -15.52
C ALA A 117 -7.94 7.98 -15.11
N ASP A 118 -6.76 7.75 -15.67
CA ASP A 118 -5.89 6.58 -15.42
C ASP A 118 -4.77 6.85 -14.39
N GLY A 119 -4.76 8.03 -13.77
CA GLY A 119 -3.69 8.49 -12.90
C GLY A 119 -2.40 8.91 -13.63
N SER A 120 -2.43 9.16 -14.95
CA SER A 120 -1.29 9.77 -15.67
C SER A 120 -1.15 11.27 -15.42
N ALA A 121 -2.23 11.95 -15.00
CA ALA A 121 -2.22 13.37 -14.67
C ALA A 121 -1.32 13.66 -13.45
N PRO A 122 -0.67 14.84 -13.37
CA PRO A 122 0.24 15.17 -12.27
C PRO A 122 -0.44 15.17 -10.90
N PHE A 123 0.28 14.69 -9.88
CA PHE A 123 -0.16 14.63 -8.49
C PHE A 123 0.61 15.64 -7.63
N PHE A 124 -0.08 16.35 -6.73
CA PHE A 124 0.55 17.20 -5.72
C PHE A 124 0.24 16.66 -4.32
N LYS A 125 1.22 16.71 -3.41
CA LYS A 125 1.10 16.14 -2.06
C LYS A 125 0.32 17.10 -1.17
N ILE A 126 -0.77 16.63 -0.56
CA ILE A 126 -1.59 17.43 0.37
C ILE A 126 -1.42 17.01 1.83
N PHE A 127 -0.89 15.80 2.07
CA PHE A 127 -0.70 15.25 3.40
C PHE A 127 0.52 14.34 3.45
N GLU A 128 1.25 14.39 4.56
CA GLU A 128 2.12 13.30 4.99
C GLU A 128 2.13 13.15 6.51
N ASP A 129 2.08 11.90 6.97
CA ASP A 129 2.47 11.48 8.32
C ASP A 129 3.64 10.50 8.15
N THR A 130 4.79 10.80 8.74
CA THR A 130 6.06 10.20 8.30
C THR A 130 6.74 9.44 9.43
N TRP A 131 7.72 10.06 10.09
CA TRP A 131 8.53 9.47 11.14
C TRP A 131 8.80 10.49 12.24
N GLY A 132 8.82 10.03 13.48
CA GLY A 132 9.20 10.83 14.63
C GLY A 132 10.11 10.02 15.56
N LYS A 133 11.28 10.55 15.90
CA LYS A 133 12.19 9.89 16.84
C LYS A 133 11.50 9.68 18.18
N LYS A 134 11.45 8.44 18.65
CA LYS A 134 10.99 8.09 19.99
C LYS A 134 12.21 8.03 20.91
N SER A 135 12.08 8.64 22.10
CA SER A 135 13.17 8.62 23.08
C SER A 135 13.50 7.19 23.53
N ALA A 136 14.80 6.92 23.70
CA ALA A 136 15.35 5.64 24.18
C ALA A 136 15.08 4.39 23.31
N THR A 137 14.86 4.54 22.00
CA THR A 137 14.84 3.42 21.05
C THR A 137 16.22 3.14 20.45
N SER A 138 16.54 1.86 20.27
CA SER A 138 17.77 1.39 19.58
C SER A 138 17.62 1.25 18.06
N GLN A 139 16.38 1.19 17.55
CA GLN A 139 16.07 0.99 16.12
C GLN A 139 15.01 1.97 15.63
N GLY A 140 15.08 2.32 14.34
CA GLY A 140 14.06 3.12 13.64
C GLY A 140 12.68 2.45 13.60
N SER A 141 12.60 1.11 13.56
CA SER A 141 11.36 0.34 13.61
C SER A 141 10.53 0.58 14.88
N ASP A 142 11.19 1.00 15.97
CA ASP A 142 10.58 1.17 17.28
C ASP A 142 10.15 2.63 17.54
N ASP A 143 10.56 3.54 16.66
CA ASP A 143 10.17 4.96 16.62
C ASP A 143 8.70 5.16 16.20
N TYR A 144 8.24 6.41 16.16
CA TYR A 144 6.92 6.74 15.65
C TYR A 144 6.90 6.74 14.11
N TRP A 145 5.80 6.27 13.53
CA TRP A 145 5.59 6.16 12.09
C TRP A 145 4.12 6.38 11.76
N GLY A 146 3.83 6.96 10.59
CA GLY A 146 2.45 7.19 10.15
C GLY A 146 1.58 5.93 10.11
N THR A 147 2.16 4.75 9.79
CA THR A 147 1.40 3.48 9.86
C THR A 147 1.13 2.99 11.29
N LYS A 148 1.92 3.40 12.30
CA LYS A 148 1.61 3.14 13.72
C LYS A 148 0.47 4.03 14.21
N ASP A 149 0.43 5.28 13.77
CA ASP A 149 -0.66 6.21 14.08
C ASP A 149 -1.95 5.77 13.38
N LEU A 150 -1.87 5.32 12.12
CA LEU A 150 -2.94 4.67 11.36
C LEU A 150 -3.52 3.45 12.11
N ASN A 151 -2.67 2.52 12.57
CA ASN A 151 -3.10 1.35 13.35
C ASN A 151 -3.79 1.77 14.66
N THR A 152 -3.21 2.73 15.38
CA THR A 152 -3.74 3.21 16.66
C THR A 152 -5.09 3.92 16.50
N ASN A 153 -5.33 4.57 15.36
CA ASN A 153 -6.61 5.19 15.00
C ASN A 153 -7.55 4.24 14.23
N CYS A 154 -7.45 2.92 14.43
CA CYS A 154 -8.31 1.91 13.80
C CYS A 154 -8.37 2.02 12.26
N GLY A 155 -7.19 2.18 11.65
CA GLY A 155 -7.01 2.24 10.20
C GLY A 155 -7.31 3.58 9.56
N LYS A 156 -7.65 4.61 10.33
CA LYS A 156 -8.12 5.91 9.82
C LYS A 156 -7.04 6.97 9.87
N MET A 157 -6.88 7.73 8.78
CA MET A 157 -6.04 8.93 8.74
C MET A 157 -6.85 10.12 8.23
N ASP A 158 -6.92 11.17 9.05
CA ASP A 158 -7.63 12.41 8.72
C ASP A 158 -6.78 13.35 7.88
N VAL A 159 -7.33 13.76 6.75
CA VAL A 159 -6.66 14.60 5.74
C VAL A 159 -7.52 15.81 5.45
N LYS A 160 -7.04 17.00 5.82
CA LYS A 160 -7.69 18.25 5.46
C LYS A 160 -7.34 18.64 4.02
N LEU A 161 -8.36 18.87 3.20
CA LEU A 161 -8.15 19.46 1.87
C LEU A 161 -7.81 20.95 2.02
N PRO A 162 -6.90 21.51 1.22
CA PRO A 162 -6.74 22.96 1.11
C PRO A 162 -8.07 23.64 0.76
N SER A 163 -8.35 24.78 1.39
CA SER A 163 -9.63 25.49 1.27
C SER A 163 -9.77 26.32 -0.01
N ASP A 164 -8.68 26.53 -0.74
CA ASP A 164 -8.59 27.37 -1.93
C ASP A 164 -8.52 26.57 -3.25
N LEU A 165 -8.56 25.23 -3.18
CA LEU A 165 -8.57 24.33 -4.34
C LEU A 165 -9.62 24.73 -5.37
N ALA A 166 -9.27 24.64 -6.66
CA ALA A 166 -10.20 24.79 -7.75
C ALA A 166 -11.28 23.68 -7.74
N PRO A 167 -12.56 23.97 -7.96
CA PRO A 167 -13.62 22.96 -7.97
C PRO A 167 -13.52 21.95 -9.14
N GLY A 168 -14.33 20.91 -9.06
CA GLY A 168 -14.45 19.83 -10.05
C GLY A 168 -13.68 18.57 -9.65
N ASP A 169 -13.41 17.71 -10.62
CA ASP A 169 -12.95 16.35 -10.34
C ASP A 169 -11.46 16.24 -10.00
N TYR A 170 -11.18 15.28 -9.10
CA TYR A 170 -9.85 14.88 -8.68
C TYR A 170 -9.76 13.36 -8.45
N LEU A 171 -8.57 12.80 -8.64
CA LEU A 171 -8.16 11.55 -7.99
C LEU A 171 -7.43 11.88 -6.68
N LEU A 172 -7.89 11.30 -5.57
CA LEU A 172 -7.18 11.32 -4.29
C LEU A 172 -6.41 10.01 -4.13
N ARG A 173 -5.09 10.06 -4.20
CA ARG A 173 -4.20 8.90 -4.07
C ARG A 173 -3.73 8.79 -2.63
N ALA A 174 -4.26 7.81 -1.89
CA ALA A 174 -3.79 7.44 -0.57
C ALA A 174 -2.72 6.34 -0.68
N GLU A 175 -1.67 6.45 0.13
CA GLU A 175 -0.54 5.53 0.13
C GLU A 175 0.00 5.30 1.53
N ALA A 176 0.31 4.04 1.84
CA ALA A 176 1.17 3.65 2.95
C ALA A 176 2.37 2.90 2.38
N ILE A 177 3.58 3.24 2.82
CA ILE A 177 4.80 2.57 2.37
C ILE A 177 5.33 1.74 3.55
N ALA A 178 5.36 0.42 3.43
CA ALA A 178 5.98 -0.43 4.44
C ALA A 178 7.47 -0.63 4.13
N LEU A 179 8.33 -0.28 5.09
CA LEU A 179 9.79 -0.24 4.95
C LEU A 179 10.49 -1.43 5.62
N HIS A 180 9.74 -2.42 6.08
CA HIS A 180 10.26 -3.59 6.80
C HIS A 180 11.23 -4.46 5.99
N SER A 181 11.25 -4.33 4.66
CA SER A 181 12.20 -5.02 3.76
C SER A 181 13.09 -4.04 2.96
N SER A 182 13.01 -2.73 3.24
CA SER A 182 13.58 -1.66 2.42
C SER A 182 15.10 -1.52 2.42
N ALA A 183 15.84 -2.31 3.22
CA ALA A 183 17.30 -2.34 3.14
C ALA A 183 17.77 -2.81 1.74
N SER A 184 17.01 -3.72 1.13
CA SER A 184 17.22 -4.21 -0.23
C SER A 184 16.56 -3.29 -1.26
N ALA A 185 17.22 -3.09 -2.40
CA ALA A 185 16.62 -2.39 -3.53
C ALA A 185 15.34 -3.10 -4.00
N GLY A 186 14.24 -2.34 -4.15
CA GLY A 186 12.91 -2.89 -4.47
C GLY A 186 12.20 -3.60 -3.31
N GLY A 187 12.75 -3.56 -2.09
CA GLY A 187 12.13 -4.14 -0.89
C GLY A 187 11.03 -3.28 -0.25
N ALA A 188 10.88 -2.03 -0.68
CA ALA A 188 9.78 -1.16 -0.26
C ALA A 188 8.44 -1.65 -0.83
N GLN A 189 7.41 -1.65 0.01
CA GLN A 189 6.07 -2.12 -0.35
C GLN A 189 5.07 -0.97 -0.30
N PHE A 190 4.46 -0.65 -1.43
CA PHE A 190 3.58 0.49 -1.61
C PHE A 190 2.12 0.02 -1.66
N TYR A 191 1.34 0.40 -0.65
CA TYR A 191 -0.07 0.08 -0.50
C TYR A 191 -0.91 1.29 -0.90
N ILE A 192 -1.38 1.28 -2.14
CA ILE A 192 -1.99 2.44 -2.80
C ILE A 192 -3.47 2.18 -3.08
N THR A 193 -4.30 3.22 -2.95
CA THR A 193 -5.65 3.26 -3.53
C THR A 193 -5.98 4.69 -3.97
N CYS A 194 -6.61 4.81 -5.13
CA CYS A 194 -7.15 6.08 -5.61
C CYS A 194 -8.65 6.16 -5.33
N PHE A 195 -9.08 7.30 -4.79
CA PHE A 195 -10.48 7.64 -4.57
C PHE A 195 -10.94 8.69 -5.59
N GLN A 196 -12.15 8.53 -6.11
CA GLN A 196 -12.76 9.45 -7.07
C GLN A 196 -13.54 10.51 -6.30
N ILE A 197 -13.10 11.77 -6.34
CA ILE A 197 -13.78 12.85 -5.64
C ILE A 197 -14.13 14.00 -6.58
N THR A 198 -15.23 14.68 -6.27
CA THR A 198 -15.60 15.95 -6.90
C THR A 198 -15.51 17.03 -5.83
N VAL A 199 -14.56 17.95 -5.98
CA VAL A 199 -14.36 19.07 -5.05
C VAL A 199 -15.37 20.17 -5.36
N THR A 200 -16.04 20.66 -4.32
CA THR A 200 -17.08 21.71 -4.40
C THR A 200 -16.67 22.95 -3.60
N GLY A 201 -17.19 24.11 -3.99
CA GLY A 201 -16.76 25.39 -3.43
C GLY A 201 -15.30 25.68 -3.76
N GLY A 202 -14.55 26.16 -2.78
CA GLY A 202 -13.11 26.40 -2.91
C GLY A 202 -12.76 27.73 -3.57
N GLY A 203 -11.65 27.73 -4.31
CA GLY A 203 -11.10 28.91 -4.98
C GLY A 203 -10.66 28.59 -6.40
N SER A 204 -9.45 29.00 -6.76
CA SER A 204 -8.84 28.77 -8.08
C SER A 204 -7.47 28.11 -8.02
N ASN A 205 -7.04 27.64 -6.84
CA ASN A 205 -5.72 27.02 -6.69
C ASN A 205 -5.66 25.67 -7.41
N SER A 206 -4.73 25.55 -8.34
CA SER A 206 -4.41 24.33 -9.08
C SER A 206 -2.90 24.11 -9.04
N PRO A 207 -2.37 23.54 -7.95
CA PRO A 207 -0.93 23.37 -7.76
C PRO A 207 -0.28 22.54 -8.86
N ALA A 208 0.97 22.88 -9.19
CA ALA A 208 1.79 22.01 -10.03
C ALA A 208 2.05 20.67 -9.31
N GLY A 209 2.09 19.58 -10.08
CA GLY A 209 2.29 18.23 -9.57
C GLY A 209 3.50 17.52 -10.16
N VAL A 210 3.75 16.32 -9.67
CA VAL A 210 4.75 15.36 -10.16
C VAL A 210 4.05 14.18 -10.85
N ALA A 211 4.75 13.51 -11.77
CA ALA A 211 4.22 12.33 -12.45
C ALA A 211 4.46 11.05 -11.62
N PHE A 212 3.51 10.12 -11.70
CA PHE A 212 3.68 8.73 -11.26
C PHE A 212 3.50 7.82 -12.49
N PRO A 213 4.46 6.94 -12.85
CA PRO A 213 5.85 6.89 -12.40
C PRO A 213 6.65 8.20 -12.58
N GLY A 214 7.77 8.31 -11.86
CA GLY A 214 8.76 9.39 -12.03
C GLY A 214 9.08 10.16 -10.74
N ALA A 215 8.08 10.44 -9.91
CA ALA A 215 8.23 11.15 -8.63
C ALA A 215 9.07 10.38 -7.59
N TYR A 216 9.05 9.04 -7.67
CA TYR A 216 9.79 8.14 -6.79
C TYR A 216 10.89 7.42 -7.58
N LYS A 217 12.05 7.25 -6.94
CA LYS A 217 13.16 6.44 -7.41
C LYS A 217 13.39 5.30 -6.42
N ALA A 218 13.78 4.14 -6.93
CA ALA A 218 13.99 2.95 -6.10
C ALA A 218 15.09 3.14 -5.03
N ALA A 219 15.99 4.11 -5.24
CA ALA A 219 17.10 4.46 -4.35
C ALA A 219 16.88 5.80 -3.59
N ASP A 220 15.66 6.36 -3.57
CA ASP A 220 15.37 7.51 -2.71
C ASP A 220 15.54 7.10 -1.23
N PRO A 221 16.11 7.96 -0.36
CA PRO A 221 16.43 7.59 1.03
C PRO A 221 15.20 7.32 1.91
N GLY A 222 14.00 7.70 1.45
CA GLY A 222 12.72 7.32 2.08
C GLY A 222 12.16 5.98 1.64
N ILE A 223 12.75 5.35 0.61
CA ILE A 223 12.30 4.13 -0.06
C ILE A 223 13.32 2.99 0.15
N GLN A 224 14.60 3.22 -0.15
CA GLN A 224 15.69 2.28 0.17
C GLN A 224 16.37 2.70 1.47
N ILE A 225 15.96 2.05 2.57
CA ILE A 225 16.36 2.39 3.93
C ILE A 225 16.30 1.15 4.83
N ASN A 226 17.31 0.96 5.66
CA ASN A 226 17.26 0.00 6.76
C ASN A 226 16.64 0.66 7.99
N ILE A 227 15.42 0.27 8.36
CA ILE A 227 14.74 0.79 9.57
C ILE A 227 15.16 0.06 10.87
N TYR A 228 15.88 -1.06 10.79
CA TYR A 228 16.34 -1.83 11.96
C TYR A 228 17.68 -1.34 12.53
N GLN A 229 18.19 -0.21 12.06
CA GLN A 229 19.28 0.54 12.67
C GLN A 229 18.74 1.79 13.35
N GLN A 230 19.53 2.42 14.21
CA GLN A 230 19.16 3.72 14.79
C GLN A 230 19.07 4.78 13.68
N LEU A 231 17.89 5.37 13.49
CA LEU A 231 17.69 6.49 12.57
C LEU A 231 17.91 7.83 13.30
N SER A 232 18.62 8.74 12.64
CA SER A 232 18.78 10.14 13.03
C SER A 232 17.82 11.07 12.29
N THR A 233 17.42 10.67 11.08
CA THR A 233 16.48 11.38 10.21
C THR A 233 15.76 10.39 9.30
N TYR A 234 14.60 10.80 8.77
CA TYR A 234 13.88 10.13 7.70
C TYR A 234 13.41 11.20 6.71
N VAL A 235 13.61 10.96 5.41
CA VAL A 235 13.18 11.88 4.35
C VAL A 235 12.06 11.17 3.57
N PRO A 236 10.80 11.61 3.66
CA PRO A 236 9.71 11.00 2.90
C PRO A 236 9.93 11.17 1.39
N PRO A 237 9.51 10.21 0.56
CA PRO A 237 9.66 10.33 -0.89
C PRO A 237 8.66 11.33 -1.50
N GLY A 238 8.95 11.75 -2.73
CA GLY A 238 8.11 12.68 -3.50
C GLY A 238 8.31 14.16 -3.13
N PRO A 239 7.46 15.05 -3.66
CA PRO A 239 7.51 16.49 -3.37
C PRO A 239 7.13 16.80 -1.93
N SER A 240 7.44 18.00 -1.45
CA SER A 240 6.91 18.55 -0.20
C SER A 240 5.38 18.67 -0.25
N VAL A 241 4.75 18.69 0.93
CA VAL A 241 3.34 19.07 1.06
C VAL A 241 3.14 20.52 0.60
N ILE A 242 2.10 20.77 -0.19
CA ILE A 242 1.77 22.10 -0.70
C ILE A 242 1.30 23.06 0.40
N ALA A 243 1.32 24.37 0.12
CA ALA A 243 0.65 25.35 0.95
C ALA A 243 -0.84 24.99 1.15
N GLY A 244 -1.31 25.06 2.40
CA GLY A 244 -2.67 24.67 2.77
C GLY A 244 -2.90 23.16 2.93
N GLY A 245 -1.90 22.33 2.61
CA GLY A 245 -1.84 20.93 3.03
C GLY A 245 -1.36 20.78 4.48
N VAL A 246 -1.20 19.53 4.91
CA VAL A 246 -0.94 19.13 6.31
C VAL A 246 0.32 18.27 6.43
N VAL A 247 1.24 18.63 7.32
CA VAL A 247 2.38 17.78 7.71
C VAL A 247 2.13 17.28 9.12
N ALA A 248 1.68 16.03 9.24
CA ALA A 248 1.40 15.38 10.50
C ALA A 248 2.66 14.99 11.28
N VAL A 249 2.53 14.88 12.59
CA VAL A 249 3.63 14.53 13.51
C VAL A 249 3.37 13.13 14.05
N ALA A 250 4.10 12.15 13.54
CA ALA A 250 3.98 10.75 13.97
C ALA A 250 4.12 10.62 15.50
N GLY A 251 3.23 9.84 16.12
CA GLY A 251 3.09 9.68 17.56
C GLY A 251 2.23 10.76 18.24
N LYS A 252 1.50 11.59 17.47
CA LYS A 252 0.65 12.69 17.96
C LYS A 252 -0.74 12.68 17.29
N ILE A 253 -1.43 11.56 17.46
CA ILE A 253 -2.82 11.37 17.01
C ILE A 253 -3.73 12.44 17.60
N GLY A 254 -4.61 13.00 16.76
CA GLY A 254 -5.63 13.97 17.17
C GLY A 254 -5.14 15.41 17.34
N THR A 255 -3.82 15.70 17.27
CA THR A 255 -3.37 17.08 17.11
C THR A 255 -3.57 17.53 15.68
N VAL A 256 -4.32 18.62 15.50
CA VAL A 256 -4.47 19.30 14.20
C VAL A 256 -3.08 19.77 13.78
N ALA A 257 -2.49 19.08 12.81
CA ALA A 257 -1.17 19.44 12.32
C ALA A 257 -1.19 20.81 11.63
N THR A 258 -0.11 21.56 11.86
CA THR A 258 0.04 22.92 11.35
C THR A 258 -0.05 22.91 9.84
N ALA A 259 -1.00 23.66 9.27
CA ALA A 259 -1.02 23.93 7.84
C ALA A 259 0.22 24.75 7.49
N THR A 260 1.25 24.09 6.96
CA THR A 260 2.47 24.78 6.54
C THR A 260 2.17 25.64 5.33
N GLY A 261 2.46 26.94 5.43
CA GLY A 261 2.52 27.85 4.27
C GLY A 261 3.74 27.54 3.41
N GLY A 262 3.76 26.33 2.82
CA GLY A 262 4.92 25.76 2.13
C GLY A 262 5.48 26.71 1.07
N ALA A 263 6.78 26.95 1.15
CA ALA A 263 7.49 27.77 0.17
C ALA A 263 7.36 27.17 -1.24
N SER A 264 7.32 28.03 -2.25
CA SER A 264 7.13 27.66 -3.65
C SER A 264 8.06 26.52 -4.09
N GLN A 265 7.48 25.40 -4.52
CA GLN A 265 8.23 24.28 -5.07
C GLN A 265 9.06 24.74 -6.29
N PRO A 266 10.36 24.40 -6.38
CA PRO A 266 11.14 24.67 -7.58
C PRO A 266 10.48 23.99 -8.79
N SER A 267 10.19 24.78 -9.83
CA SER A 267 9.62 24.26 -11.07
C SER A 267 10.60 23.29 -11.71
N ALA A 268 10.19 22.04 -11.91
CA ALA A 268 11.02 21.04 -12.58
C ALA A 268 11.22 21.46 -14.04
N THR A 269 12.41 21.97 -14.37
CA THR A 269 12.77 22.31 -15.75
C THR A 269 12.77 21.03 -16.58
N ALA A 270 11.84 20.95 -17.54
CA ALA A 270 11.79 19.82 -18.47
C ALA A 270 13.07 19.78 -19.30
N VAL A 271 13.80 18.67 -19.21
CA VAL A 271 14.92 18.38 -20.11
C VAL A 271 14.35 18.13 -21.51
N PRO A 272 14.81 18.82 -22.57
CA PRO A 272 14.28 18.61 -23.92
C PRO A 272 14.52 17.19 -24.41
N ALA A 273 13.45 16.51 -24.83
CA ALA A 273 13.56 15.21 -25.48
C ALA A 273 14.02 15.40 -26.93
N THR A 274 15.28 15.07 -27.23
CA THR A 274 15.80 15.13 -28.60
C THR A 274 15.19 14.03 -29.46
N THR A 275 14.26 14.40 -30.34
CA THR A 275 13.67 13.49 -31.31
C THR A 275 14.56 13.31 -32.53
N THR A 276 14.98 12.08 -32.83
CA THR A 276 15.51 11.72 -34.16
C THR A 276 14.78 10.49 -34.70
N LYS A 277 13.96 10.70 -35.72
CA LYS A 277 13.20 9.68 -36.45
C LYS A 277 13.81 9.49 -37.84
N ALA A 278 14.38 8.31 -38.11
CA ALA A 278 14.66 7.77 -39.45
C ALA A 278 14.84 6.24 -39.28
N ALA A 279 13.96 5.38 -39.80
CA ALA A 279 13.79 4.97 -41.21
C ALA A 279 14.59 3.69 -41.54
N VAL A 280 13.89 2.67 -42.03
CA VAL A 280 14.40 1.33 -42.41
C VAL A 280 14.48 1.27 -43.94
N PRO A 281 15.48 0.60 -44.54
CA PRO A 281 15.16 -0.61 -45.33
C PRO A 281 16.22 -1.74 -45.31
N ALA A 282 15.73 -2.97 -45.05
CA ALA A 282 15.98 -4.28 -45.69
C ALA A 282 17.38 -4.84 -46.09
N THR A 283 17.47 -6.19 -46.01
CA THR A 283 18.47 -7.14 -46.62
C THR A 283 19.92 -7.05 -46.09
N SER A 284 20.67 -8.10 -45.70
CA SER A 284 20.54 -9.59 -45.69
C SER A 284 21.35 -10.14 -44.47
N SER A 285 21.67 -11.43 -44.20
CA SER A 285 21.57 -12.72 -44.94
C SER A 285 21.60 -13.94 -43.98
N ILE A 286 21.43 -15.15 -44.54
CA ILE A 286 21.66 -16.50 -43.97
C ILE A 286 22.96 -16.73 -43.16
N THR A 287 22.86 -17.51 -42.07
CA THR A 287 23.58 -18.80 -41.90
C THR A 287 22.78 -19.71 -40.97
N GLN A 288 22.57 -20.96 -41.38
CA GLN A 288 21.78 -21.97 -40.69
C GLN A 288 22.70 -22.88 -39.85
N VAL A 289 22.37 -23.12 -38.58
CA VAL A 289 22.99 -24.19 -37.78
C VAL A 289 21.91 -25.02 -37.12
N VAL A 290 21.91 -26.32 -37.40
CA VAL A 290 20.94 -27.30 -36.92
C VAL A 290 21.42 -27.88 -35.59
N GLN A 291 20.59 -27.87 -34.54
CA GLN A 291 20.75 -28.80 -33.42
C GLN A 291 19.42 -29.41 -32.94
N VAL A 292 19.56 -30.64 -32.46
CA VAL A 292 18.56 -31.70 -32.28
C VAL A 292 17.76 -31.53 -30.98
N PRO A 293 16.46 -31.89 -30.93
CA PRO A 293 15.71 -31.94 -29.67
C PRO A 293 16.13 -33.15 -28.81
N SER A 294 16.53 -32.91 -27.55
CA SER A 294 16.76 -33.97 -26.56
C SER A 294 15.53 -34.19 -25.68
N THR A 295 14.92 -35.38 -25.80
CA THR A 295 13.86 -35.83 -24.90
C THR A 295 14.46 -36.64 -23.75
N LEU A 296 14.35 -36.13 -22.52
CA LEU A 296 14.62 -36.91 -21.30
C LEU A 296 13.43 -36.80 -20.36
N ALA A 297 12.65 -37.89 -20.30
CA ALA A 297 11.59 -38.07 -19.32
C ALA A 297 12.20 -38.52 -17.99
N THR A 298 11.93 -37.79 -16.91
CA THR A 298 12.30 -38.19 -15.55
C THR A 298 11.24 -39.08 -14.91
N SER A 299 11.69 -40.18 -14.32
CA SER A 299 10.85 -41.26 -13.81
C SER A 299 10.11 -40.90 -12.52
N ALA A 300 8.87 -41.37 -12.38
CA ALA A 300 8.08 -41.22 -11.16
C ALA A 300 8.42 -42.31 -10.13
N LYS A 301 8.66 -41.90 -8.87
CA LYS A 301 8.80 -42.81 -7.73
C LYS A 301 7.47 -42.89 -6.97
N PRO A 302 6.91 -44.08 -6.69
CA PRO A 302 5.73 -44.21 -5.84
C PRO A 302 6.08 -43.97 -4.37
N ALA A 303 5.16 -43.32 -3.63
CA ALA A 303 5.23 -43.19 -2.18
C ALA A 303 3.98 -43.79 -1.53
N THR A 304 4.20 -44.52 -0.43
CA THR A 304 3.22 -45.28 0.33
C THR A 304 2.29 -44.41 1.17
N SER A 305 1.07 -44.89 1.41
CA SER A 305 0.11 -44.29 2.35
C SER A 305 0.42 -44.65 3.81
N SER A 306 0.27 -43.69 4.74
CA SER A 306 -0.43 -43.88 6.04
C SER A 306 -0.38 -42.64 6.97
N ALA A 307 -1.45 -42.50 7.76
CA ALA A 307 -1.53 -41.85 9.08
C ALA A 307 -1.29 -40.31 9.24
N ALA A 308 -2.40 -39.57 9.20
CA ALA A 308 -2.80 -38.49 10.12
C ALA A 308 -1.72 -37.59 10.78
N ALA A 309 -1.47 -36.43 10.17
CA ALA A 309 -0.91 -35.27 10.86
C ALA A 309 -2.02 -34.46 11.58
N GLY A 310 -1.68 -33.80 12.69
CA GLY A 310 -2.61 -32.92 13.41
C GLY A 310 -3.09 -31.76 12.52
N ALA A 311 -4.41 -31.50 12.52
CA ALA A 311 -5.01 -30.54 11.61
C ALA A 311 -4.66 -29.09 12.01
N CYS A 312 -3.83 -28.44 11.20
CA CYS A 312 -3.75 -26.98 11.17
C CYS A 312 -5.05 -26.39 10.57
N PRO A 313 -5.48 -25.20 11.00
CA PRO A 313 -6.62 -24.52 10.38
C PRO A 313 -6.35 -24.19 8.91
N ALA A 314 -7.43 -24.06 8.13
CA ALA A 314 -7.34 -23.66 6.74
C ALA A 314 -6.86 -22.20 6.62
N VAL A 315 -6.00 -21.92 5.65
CA VAL A 315 -5.50 -20.56 5.40
C VAL A 315 -6.59 -19.75 4.69
N ALA A 316 -6.97 -18.61 5.25
CA ALA A 316 -8.02 -17.76 4.70
C ALA A 316 -7.71 -17.30 3.27
N LYS A 317 -8.73 -17.04 2.45
CA LYS A 317 -8.55 -16.48 1.11
C LYS A 317 -7.84 -15.13 1.22
N TRP A 318 -6.88 -14.89 0.32
CA TRP A 318 -5.92 -13.79 0.33
C TRP A 318 -4.87 -13.79 1.46
N ALA A 319 -4.84 -14.78 2.36
CA ALA A 319 -3.73 -14.96 3.29
C ALA A 319 -2.55 -15.74 2.66
N GLN A 320 -1.35 -15.58 3.22
CA GLN A 320 -0.14 -16.26 2.77
C GLN A 320 -0.20 -17.75 3.11
N CYS A 321 0.09 -18.59 2.11
CA CYS A 321 0.11 -20.06 2.21
C CYS A 321 1.47 -20.68 1.85
N GLY A 322 2.47 -19.86 1.51
CA GLY A 322 3.80 -20.33 1.14
C GLY A 322 4.79 -19.21 0.79
N GLY A 323 6.00 -19.62 0.40
CA GLY A 323 7.15 -18.75 0.16
C GLY A 323 8.41 -19.30 0.86
N SER A 324 9.61 -18.97 0.37
CA SER A 324 10.90 -19.49 0.90
C SER A 324 11.05 -19.36 2.43
N ASP A 325 10.52 -18.27 2.99
CA ASP A 325 10.67 -17.93 4.41
C ASP A 325 9.39 -18.12 5.23
N PHE A 326 8.32 -18.63 4.61
CA PHE A 326 7.04 -18.85 5.26
C PHE A 326 7.17 -19.89 6.40
N LYS A 327 6.95 -19.44 7.64
CA LYS A 327 6.94 -20.31 8.84
C LYS A 327 5.53 -20.72 9.28
N GLY A 328 4.50 -20.30 8.53
CA GLY A 328 3.12 -20.71 8.78
C GLY A 328 2.89 -22.17 8.39
N CYS A 329 1.78 -22.75 8.85
CA CYS A 329 1.45 -24.12 8.50
C CYS A 329 1.03 -24.20 7.02
N SER A 330 1.65 -25.10 6.25
CA SER A 330 1.38 -25.32 4.83
C SER A 330 0.05 -26.08 4.58
N SER A 331 -0.94 -25.91 5.46
CA SER A 331 -2.27 -26.52 5.32
C SER A 331 -3.10 -25.81 4.26
N THR A 332 -3.98 -26.60 3.63
CA THR A 332 -4.85 -26.19 2.53
C THR A 332 -5.55 -24.85 2.78
N CYS A 333 -5.66 -24.05 1.73
CA CYS A 333 -6.50 -22.86 1.73
C CYS A 333 -7.97 -23.17 2.05
N GLU A 334 -8.73 -22.16 2.48
CA GLU A 334 -10.17 -22.29 2.72
C GLU A 334 -10.92 -22.85 1.50
N ALA A 335 -12.01 -23.56 1.76
CA ALA A 335 -12.78 -24.26 0.74
C ALA A 335 -13.22 -23.30 -0.40
N GLY A 336 -12.84 -23.61 -1.63
CA GLY A 336 -13.08 -22.75 -2.80
C GLY A 336 -11.91 -21.83 -3.18
N SER A 337 -10.74 -21.97 -2.54
CA SER A 337 -9.50 -21.29 -2.92
C SER A 337 -8.30 -22.25 -3.00
N SER A 338 -7.22 -21.82 -3.65
CA SER A 338 -6.02 -22.61 -3.91
C SER A 338 -4.75 -21.80 -3.67
N CYS A 339 -3.69 -22.43 -3.17
CA CYS A 339 -2.42 -21.74 -2.94
C CYS A 339 -1.73 -21.42 -4.28
N LYS A 340 -1.68 -20.15 -4.67
CA LYS A 340 -0.99 -19.66 -5.87
C LYS A 340 0.38 -19.12 -5.49
N VAL A 341 1.42 -19.64 -6.13
CA VAL A 341 2.77 -19.05 -6.05
C VAL A 341 2.76 -17.74 -6.84
N LEU A 342 3.06 -16.62 -6.17
CA LEU A 342 3.14 -15.30 -6.82
C LEU A 342 4.60 -14.90 -7.08
N ASN A 343 5.50 -15.25 -6.17
CA ASN A 343 6.96 -15.17 -6.36
C ASN A 343 7.68 -16.14 -5.41
N THR A 344 9.01 -16.22 -5.48
CA THR A 344 9.85 -17.10 -4.66
C THR A 344 9.61 -16.98 -3.14
N TYR A 345 9.29 -15.78 -2.67
CA TYR A 345 9.13 -15.45 -1.25
C TYR A 345 7.66 -15.47 -0.80
N TYR A 346 6.69 -15.60 -1.72
CA TYR A 346 5.28 -15.41 -1.40
C TYR A 346 4.32 -16.24 -2.29
N SER A 347 3.48 -17.03 -1.62
CA SER A 347 2.32 -17.71 -2.19
C SER A 347 1.06 -17.34 -1.40
N GLN A 348 -0.07 -17.16 -2.08
CA GLN A 348 -1.33 -16.66 -1.50
C GLN A 348 -2.50 -17.57 -1.85
N CYS A 349 -3.47 -17.72 -0.94
CA CYS A 349 -4.73 -18.40 -1.24
C CYS A 349 -5.62 -17.56 -2.16
N GLN A 350 -6.01 -18.11 -3.32
CA GLN A 350 -6.87 -17.46 -4.32
C GLN A 350 -7.93 -18.42 -4.84
#